data_AF-A0A7J2YCF3-F1
#
_entry.id   AF-A0A7J2YCF3-F1
#
_cell.length_a   1.000
_cell.length_b   1.000
_cell.length_c   1.000
_cell.angle_alpha   90.00
_cell.angle_beta   90.00
_cell.angle_gamma   90.00
#
_symmetry.space_group_name_H-M   'P 1'
#
loop_
_entity.id
_entity.type
_entity.pdbx_description
1 polymer ?
#
loop_
_entity_poly.entity_id
_entity_poly.type
_entity_poly.pdbx_seq_one_letter_code
_entity_poly.pdbx_strand_id
1 'polypeptide(L)'
;MTRKAILFTDDSKESIEARKILTEAKIDFVVYNPKEMEEEVGCCGGFTTQAPSVFAPQGIFRGIDEIKRYADMKDDDKISESAYW
;
A
#
# COMPACT_ATOMS: atom_id res chain seq x y z
N MET A 1 -6.82 -3.40 -17.05
CA MET A 1 -7.15 -2.46 -15.95
C MET A 1 -6.13 -2.72 -14.85
N THR A 2 -5.13 -1.86 -14.69
CA THR A 2 -4.08 -2.05 -13.67
C THR A 2 -4.70 -1.79 -12.30
N ARG A 3 -4.64 -2.78 -11.40
CA ARG A 3 -5.15 -2.63 -10.04
C ARG A 3 -4.23 -1.66 -9.28
N LYS A 4 -4.80 -0.57 -8.75
CA LYS A 4 -4.06 0.42 -7.97
C LYS A 4 -3.71 -0.13 -6.59
N ALA A 5 -2.56 0.27 -6.06
CA ALA A 5 -2.22 -0.01 -4.68
C ALA A 5 -3.06 0.87 -3.72
N ILE A 6 -3.24 0.43 -2.49
CA ILE A 6 -3.88 1.21 -1.42
C ILE A 6 -2.80 1.52 -0.38
N LEU A 7 -2.50 2.79 -0.17
CA LEU A 7 -1.61 3.27 0.88
C LEU A 7 -2.46 3.65 2.10
N PHE A 8 -2.31 2.88 3.17
CA PHE A 8 -2.76 3.24 4.50
C PHE A 8 -1.74 4.20 5.12
N THR A 9 -2.18 5.39 5.49
CA THR A 9 -1.33 6.49 5.96
C THR A 9 -1.86 7.08 7.26
N ASP A 10 -0.98 7.71 8.03
CA ASP A 10 -1.31 8.54 9.18
C ASP A 10 -0.48 9.85 9.17
N ASP A 11 -0.55 10.65 10.24
CA ASP A 11 0.19 11.92 10.37
C ASP A 11 1.69 11.74 10.69
N SER A 12 2.19 10.50 10.78
CA SER A 12 3.60 10.21 11.03
C SER A 12 4.51 10.64 9.87
N LYS A 13 5.77 10.91 10.23
CA LYS A 13 6.82 11.20 9.23
C LYS A 13 7.05 10.03 8.28
N GLU A 14 6.91 8.80 8.78
CA GLU A 14 7.06 7.57 7.98
C GLU A 14 5.99 7.47 6.90
N SER A 15 4.76 7.84 7.22
CA SER A 15 3.64 7.91 6.28
C SER A 15 3.86 8.95 5.17
N ILE A 16 4.41 10.13 5.52
CA ILE A 16 4.81 11.15 4.53
C ILE A 16 5.91 10.62 3.62
N GLU A 17 6.92 9.95 4.18
CA GLU A 17 8.01 9.33 3.41
C GLU A 17 7.51 8.22 2.48
N ALA A 18 6.61 7.35 2.97
CA ALA A 18 6.00 6.29 2.18
C ALA A 18 5.28 6.83 0.94
N ARG A 19 4.50 7.91 1.11
CA ARG A 19 3.83 8.59 -0.01
C ARG A 19 4.82 9.13 -1.03
N LYS A 20 5.93 9.71 -0.57
CA LYS A 20 6.98 10.23 -1.43
C LYS A 20 7.64 9.11 -2.24
N ILE A 21 8.01 8.02 -1.59
CA ILE A 21 8.63 6.84 -2.23
C ILE A 21 7.75 6.28 -3.35
N LEU A 22 6.46 6.06 -3.08
CA LEU A 22 5.54 5.53 -4.09
C LEU A 22 5.35 6.50 -5.27
N THR A 23 5.33 7.81 -4.98
CA THR A 23 5.22 8.86 -6.00
C THR A 23 6.48 8.90 -6.89
N GLU A 24 7.68 8.83 -6.29
CA GLU A 24 8.96 8.78 -7.00
C GLU A 24 9.09 7.50 -7.85
N ALA A 25 8.58 6.37 -7.34
CA ALA A 25 8.46 5.11 -8.08
C ALA A 25 7.36 5.12 -9.16
N LYS A 26 6.64 6.23 -9.33
CA LYS A 26 5.52 6.39 -10.27
C LYS A 26 4.41 5.35 -10.08
N ILE A 27 4.23 4.83 -8.87
CA ILE A 27 3.23 3.81 -8.57
C ILE A 27 1.87 4.51 -8.43
N ASP A 28 0.85 4.00 -9.11
CA ASP A 28 -0.52 4.45 -8.90
C ASP A 28 -1.06 3.85 -7.60
N PHE A 29 -1.36 4.72 -6.63
CA PHE A 29 -1.99 4.32 -5.38
C PHE A 29 -3.15 5.24 -5.01
N VAL A 30 -4.07 4.71 -4.20
CA VAL A 30 -5.09 5.49 -3.49
C VAL A 30 -4.68 5.61 -2.03
N VAL A 31 -4.98 6.74 -1.41
CA VAL A 31 -4.64 7.00 0.00
C VAL A 31 -5.85 6.71 0.88
N TYR A 32 -5.61 6.07 2.01
CA TYR A 32 -6.62 5.75 2.99
C TYR A 32 -6.08 6.04 4.40
N ASN A 33 -6.78 6.85 5.19
CA ASN A 33 -6.38 7.17 6.57
C ASN A 33 -7.30 6.42 7.55
N PRO A 34 -6.80 5.42 8.30
CA PRO A 34 -7.63 4.65 9.20
C PRO A 34 -8.15 5.46 10.41
N LYS A 35 -7.48 6.56 10.80
CA LYS A 35 -7.96 7.44 11.88
C LYS A 35 -9.27 8.16 11.53
N GLU A 36 -9.48 8.44 10.25
CA GLU A 36 -10.74 9.04 9.77
C GLU A 36 -11.92 8.04 9.82
N MET A 37 -11.68 6.77 10.18
CA MET A 37 -12.69 5.72 10.26
C MET A 37 -12.83 5.11 11.67
N GLU A 38 -12.15 5.62 12.70
CA GLU A 38 -12.36 5.14 14.08
C GLU A 38 -13.80 5.37 14.58
N GLU A 39 -14.59 6.22 13.90
CA GLU A 39 -16.02 6.40 14.14
C GLU A 39 -16.91 5.30 13.53
N GLU A 40 -16.40 4.49 12.58
CA GLU A 40 -17.16 3.42 11.93
C GLU A 40 -16.49 2.06 12.17
N VAL A 41 -17.00 1.35 13.19
CA VAL A 41 -16.65 -0.03 13.57
C VAL A 41 -16.38 -0.89 12.32
N GLY A 42 -15.10 -1.13 12.05
CA GLY A 42 -14.62 -1.64 10.77
C GLY A 42 -15.26 -2.98 10.36
N CYS A 43 -15.61 -3.07 9.07
CA CYS A 43 -16.13 -4.23 8.34
C CYS A 43 -15.32 -5.55 8.53
N CYS A 44 -14.13 -5.47 9.15
CA CYS A 44 -13.18 -6.58 9.34
C CYS A 44 -12.88 -6.90 10.82
N GLY A 45 -13.78 -6.57 11.76
CA GLY A 45 -13.71 -7.09 13.14
C GLY A 45 -12.53 -6.57 13.98
N GLY A 46 -12.15 -5.29 13.83
CA GLY A 46 -11.14 -4.66 14.68
C GLY A 46 -9.69 -4.86 14.23
N PHE A 47 -9.46 -5.22 12.96
CA PHE A 47 -8.11 -5.22 12.38
C PHE A 47 -7.58 -3.79 12.24
N THR A 48 -6.80 -3.34 13.22
CA THR A 48 -6.04 -2.08 13.14
C THR A 48 -4.91 -2.27 12.15
N THR A 49 -5.10 -1.78 10.92
CA THR A 49 -4.01 -1.75 9.94
C THR A 49 -3.01 -0.68 10.41
N GLN A 50 -1.80 -1.11 10.78
CA GLN A 50 -0.74 -0.19 11.19
C GLN A 50 -0.26 0.62 9.98
N ALA A 51 -0.29 1.95 10.09
CA ALA A 51 0.26 2.84 9.08
C ALA A 51 1.78 3.06 9.32
N PRO A 52 2.58 3.25 8.27
CA PRO A 52 2.21 3.14 6.86
C PRO A 52 2.12 1.68 6.39
N SER A 53 1.13 1.36 5.56
CA SER A 53 1.04 0.05 4.90
C SER A 53 0.55 0.17 3.47
N VAL A 54 1.04 -0.68 2.56
CA VAL A 54 0.62 -0.73 1.16
C VAL A 54 -0.02 -2.07 0.85
N PHE A 55 -1.23 -2.05 0.32
CA PHE A 55 -1.94 -3.21 -0.17
C PHE A 55 -1.94 -3.13 -1.69
N ALA A 56 -1.20 -4.02 -2.33
CA ALA A 56 -1.05 -4.07 -3.77
C ALA A 56 -1.40 -5.46 -4.30
N PRO A 57 -1.62 -5.63 -5.62
CA PRO A 57 -1.83 -6.95 -6.22
C PRO A 57 -0.73 -7.96 -5.90
N GLN A 58 0.49 -7.48 -5.69
CA GLN A 58 1.68 -8.27 -5.37
C GLN A 58 1.73 -8.72 -3.90
N GLY A 59 0.99 -8.08 -3.01
CA GLY A 59 0.99 -8.41 -1.58
C GLY A 59 0.66 -7.24 -0.65
N ILE A 60 0.81 -7.49 0.65
CA ILE A 60 0.66 -6.50 1.72
C ILE A 60 2.05 -6.19 2.27
N PHE A 61 2.41 -4.90 2.29
CA PHE A 61 3.71 -4.40 2.72
C PHE A 61 3.50 -3.46 3.91
N ARG A 62 4.08 -3.76 5.07
CA ARG A 62 3.84 -3.03 6.32
C ARG A 62 5.11 -2.31 6.77
N GLY A 63 4.97 -1.04 7.10
CA GLY A 63 6.09 -0.19 7.49
C GLY A 63 6.93 0.30 6.31
N ILE A 64 7.80 1.25 6.58
CA ILE A 64 8.53 1.99 5.54
C ILE A 64 9.50 1.12 4.73
N ASP A 65 10.15 0.14 5.36
CA ASP A 65 11.13 -0.73 4.70
C ASP A 65 10.49 -1.67 3.68
N GLU A 66 9.32 -2.24 4.02
CA GLU A 66 8.58 -3.09 3.08
C GLU A 66 8.01 -2.28 1.91
N ILE A 67 7.61 -1.03 2.16
CA ILE A 67 7.15 -0.11 1.11
C ILE A 67 8.30 0.26 0.16
N LYS A 68 9.52 0.49 0.68
CA LYS A 68 10.72 0.68 -0.15
C LYS A 68 10.98 -0.53 -1.03
N ARG A 69 10.88 -1.75 -0.47
CA ARG A 69 11.01 -2.99 -1.24
C ARG A 69 9.96 -3.11 -2.33
N TYR A 70 8.70 -2.82 -2.02
CA TYR A 70 7.62 -2.82 -3.02
C TYR A 70 7.88 -1.80 -4.15
N ALA A 71 8.38 -0.61 -3.80
CA ALA A 71 8.72 0.41 -4.79
C ALA A 71 9.83 -0.04 -5.74
N ASP A 72 10.81 -0.80 -5.25
CA ASP A 72 11.89 -1.41 -6.02
C ASP A 72 11.41 -2.56 -6.91
N MET A 73 10.43 -3.34 -6.45
CA MET A 73 9.85 -4.48 -7.20
C MET A 73 9.07 -4.07 -8.46
N LYS A 74 8.75 -2.78 -8.64
CA LYS A 74 7.98 -2.30 -9.79
C LYS A 74 8.70 -2.50 -11.14
N ASP A 75 10.00 -2.79 -11.13
CA ASP A 75 10.75 -3.15 -12.35
C ASP A 75 10.51 -4.61 -12.79
N ASP A 76 10.02 -5.48 -11.89
CA ASP A 76 9.89 -6.92 -12.12
C ASP A 76 8.48 -7.35 -12.57
N ASP A 77 7.53 -6.42 -12.72
CA ASP A 77 6.15 -6.68 -13.18
C ASP A 77 6.07 -6.97 -14.70
N LYS A 78 7.09 -7.62 -15.26
CA LYS A 78 6.94 -8.44 -16.46
C LYS A 78 6.06 -9.64 -16.10
N ILE A 79 4.76 -9.36 -16.09
CA ILE A 79 3.62 -10.25 -16.26
C ILE A 79 4.04 -11.72 -16.34
N SER A 80 3.90 -12.46 -15.23
CA SER A 80 3.96 -13.92 -15.27
C SER A 80 2.74 -14.40 -16.05
N GLU A 81 2.90 -14.65 -17.35
CA GLU A 81 1.89 -15.18 -18.30
C GLU A 81 1.44 -16.62 -17.99
N SER A 82 1.56 -17.09 -16.74
CA SER A 82 1.43 -18.51 -16.39
C SER A 82 0.11 -18.88 -15.67
N ALA A 83 -0.87 -18.00 -15.61
CA ALA A 83 -2.17 -18.27 -14.98
C ALA A 83 -3.32 -18.28 -16.00
N TYR A 84 -3.24 -19.20 -16.95
CA TYR A 84 -4.41 -19.72 -17.67
C TYR A 84 -4.66 -21.14 -17.15
N TRP A 85 -5.76 -21.34 -16.41
CA TRP A 85 -6.35 -22.65 -16.12
C TRP A 85 -7.79 -22.66 -16.65
#